data_AF-A0A6I3FKS0-F1
#
_entry.id   AF-A0A6I3FKS0-F1
#
_cell.length_a   1.000
_cell.length_b   1.000
_cell.length_c   1.000
_cell.angle_alpha   90.00
_cell.angle_beta   90.00
_cell.angle_gamma   90.00
#
_symmetry.space_group_name_H-M   'P 1'
#
loop_
_entity.id
_entity.type
_entity.pdbx_description
1 polymer ?
#
loop_
_entity_poly.entity_id
_entity_poly.type
_entity_poly.pdbx_seq_one_letter_code
_entity_poly.pdbx_strand_id
1 'polypeptide(L)'
;MTSVAELIQRDGLIVVCGSGGVGKTSISAALGVLAATQTEKRVLVLTVDPAKRLANALGLREFGNVEVQIISELFKTSNTKLRGSLSAAMIDTKASWDDLISRHTPDEATRNSVLQNSLYKNLTERFVHSHDYIAVERLYQAHSSGAYDL
;
A
#
# COMPACT_ATOMS: atom_id res chain seq x y z
N MET A 1 22.86 -3.64 -15.89
CA MET A 1 22.00 -2.79 -15.04
C MET A 1 20.58 -2.95 -15.54
N THR A 2 19.64 -3.36 -14.70
CA THR A 2 18.22 -3.43 -15.06
C THR A 2 17.68 -2.01 -15.19
N SER A 3 17.01 -1.69 -16.30
CA SER A 3 16.40 -0.36 -16.46
C SER A 3 15.07 -0.27 -15.71
N VAL A 4 14.61 0.96 -15.42
CA VAL A 4 13.27 1.17 -14.84
C VAL A 4 12.17 0.64 -15.76
N ALA A 5 12.34 0.78 -17.07
CA ALA A 5 11.41 0.25 -18.07
C ALA A 5 11.32 -1.28 -18.02
N GLU A 6 12.45 -1.97 -17.86
CA GLU A 6 12.47 -3.42 -17.66
C GLU A 6 11.82 -3.83 -16.33
N LEU A 7 12.00 -3.03 -15.28
CA LEU A 7 11.46 -3.32 -13.95
C LEU A 7 9.93 -3.35 -13.95
N ILE A 8 9.27 -2.34 -14.53
CA ILE A 8 7.79 -2.23 -14.54
C ILE A 8 7.11 -3.25 -15.46
N GLN A 9 7.84 -3.86 -16.39
CA GLN A 9 7.33 -4.90 -17.29
C GLN A 9 7.23 -6.26 -16.59
N ARG A 10 7.95 -6.48 -15.48
CA ARG A 10 7.91 -7.74 -14.73
C ARG A 10 6.68 -7.81 -13.85
N ASP A 11 6.10 -9.00 -13.73
CA ASP A 11 5.04 -9.25 -12.73
C ASP A 11 5.67 -9.46 -11.36
N GLY A 12 4.95 -9.08 -10.30
CA GLY A 12 5.35 -9.36 -8.93
C GLY A 12 5.37 -8.11 -8.07
N LEU A 13 6.52 -7.84 -7.44
CA LEU A 13 6.64 -6.85 -6.38
C LEU A 13 7.90 -6.01 -6.55
N ILE A 14 7.74 -4.69 -6.45
CA ILE A 14 8.86 -3.74 -6.36
C ILE A 14 8.88 -3.12 -4.97
N VAL A 15 9.99 -3.33 -4.24
CA VAL A 15 10.21 -2.70 -2.94
C VAL A 15 11.22 -1.56 -3.07
N VAL A 16 10.80 -0.34 -2.75
CA VAL A 16 11.66 0.86 -2.77
C VAL A 16 12.22 1.11 -1.37
N CYS A 17 13.50 0.79 -1.17
CA CYS A 17 14.21 0.91 0.10
C CYS A 17 15.13 2.15 0.15
N GLY A 18 15.44 2.62 1.36
CA GLY A 18 16.33 3.77 1.58
C GLY A 18 16.07 4.47 2.92
N SER A 19 16.97 5.37 3.31
CA SER A 19 16.84 6.15 4.56
C SER A 19 15.63 7.10 4.56
N GLY A 20 15.32 7.70 5.72
CA GLY A 20 14.24 8.68 5.83
C GLY A 20 14.47 9.88 4.92
N GLY A 21 13.43 10.35 4.23
CA GLY A 21 13.49 11.59 3.44
C GLY A 21 14.13 11.48 2.03
N VAL A 22 14.66 10.34 1.60
CA VAL A 22 15.31 10.18 0.27
C VAL A 22 14.34 10.09 -0.92
N GLY A 23 13.04 10.30 -0.70
CA GLY A 23 12.05 10.30 -1.78
C GLY A 23 11.38 8.96 -2.10
N LYS A 24 11.52 7.93 -1.25
CA LYS A 24 10.92 6.58 -1.47
C LYS A 24 9.45 6.63 -1.91
N THR A 25 8.60 7.33 -1.16
CA THR A 25 7.17 7.46 -1.43
C THR A 25 6.90 8.07 -2.81
N SER A 26 7.66 9.11 -3.17
CA SER A 26 7.54 9.78 -4.46
C SER A 26 8.01 8.89 -5.60
N ILE A 27 9.10 8.13 -5.40
CA ILE A 27 9.60 7.17 -6.38
C ILE A 27 8.59 6.02 -6.57
N SER A 28 8.04 5.46 -5.49
CA SER A 28 7.00 4.42 -5.59
C SER A 28 5.76 4.93 -6.35
N ALA A 29 5.30 6.15 -6.07
CA ALA A 29 4.19 6.78 -6.78
C ALA A 29 4.52 6.95 -8.28
N ALA A 30 5.70 7.46 -8.61
CA ALA A 30 6.15 7.63 -9.99
C ALA A 30 6.26 6.30 -10.74
N LEU A 31 6.81 5.26 -10.10
CA LEU A 31 6.88 3.91 -10.67
C LEU A 31 5.48 3.34 -10.94
N GLY A 32 4.53 3.51 -10.01
CA GLY A 32 3.16 3.05 -10.19
C GLY A 32 2.45 3.74 -11.35
N VAL A 33 2.58 5.07 -11.44
CA VAL A 33 2.08 5.85 -12.58
C VAL A 33 2.72 5.39 -13.88
N LEU A 34 4.04 5.19 -13.89
CA LEU A 34 4.76 4.74 -15.09
C LEU A 34 4.28 3.35 -15.54
N ALA A 35 4.14 2.40 -14.61
CA ALA A 35 3.62 1.07 -14.89
C ALA A 35 2.19 1.12 -15.46
N ALA A 36 1.28 1.86 -14.84
CA ALA A 36 -0.11 1.97 -15.27
C ALA A 36 -0.30 2.73 -16.60
N THR A 37 0.66 3.57 -16.98
CA THR A 37 0.64 4.30 -18.26
C THR A 37 1.32 3.55 -19.40
N GLN A 38 2.33 2.72 -19.11
CA GLN A 38 3.08 1.99 -20.14
C GLN A 38 2.60 0.56 -20.35
N THR A 39 1.94 -0.04 -19.37
CA THR A 39 1.46 -1.42 -19.38
C THR A 39 -0.05 -1.48 -19.12
N GLU A 40 -0.68 -2.62 -19.40
CA GLU A 40 -2.10 -2.87 -19.12
C GLU A 40 -2.33 -3.46 -17.71
N LYS A 41 -1.31 -3.42 -16.85
CA LYS A 41 -1.33 -4.04 -15.52
C LYS A 41 -2.27 -3.33 -14.55
N ARG A 42 -2.78 -4.11 -13.61
CA ARG A 42 -3.44 -3.61 -12.39
C ARG A 42 -2.36 -3.35 -11.35
N VAL A 43 -2.08 -2.08 -11.10
CA VAL A 43 -0.96 -1.64 -10.25
C VAL A 43 -1.47 -1.14 -8.90
N LEU A 44 -0.85 -1.59 -7.80
CA LEU A 44 -1.11 -1.07 -6.46
C LEU A 44 0.13 -0.40 -5.87
N VAL A 45 0.03 0.87 -5.49
CA VAL A 45 1.07 1.57 -4.72
C VAL A 45 0.71 1.54 -3.23
N LEU A 46 1.50 0.79 -2.46
CA LEU A 46 1.40 0.74 -1.01
C LEU A 46 2.42 1.67 -0.33
N THR A 47 2.00 2.36 0.72
CA THR A 47 2.91 3.11 1.60
C THR A 47 2.64 2.83 3.08
N VAL A 48 3.71 2.81 3.87
CA VAL A 48 3.65 2.79 5.35
C VAL A 48 3.73 4.20 5.96
N ASP A 49 4.07 5.20 5.14
CA ASP A 49 4.09 6.60 5.55
C ASP A 49 2.67 7.19 5.57
N PRO A 50 2.40 8.27 6.33
CA PRO A 50 1.08 8.92 6.34
C PRO A 50 0.55 9.17 4.93
N ALA A 51 -0.72 8.84 4.69
CA ALA A 51 -1.38 8.84 3.38
C ALA A 51 -1.25 10.19 2.68
N LYS A 52 -1.20 11.28 3.45
CA LYS A 52 -0.92 12.64 2.96
C LYS A 52 0.31 12.73 2.06
N ARG A 53 1.40 12.02 2.35
CA ARG A 53 2.62 12.06 1.51
C ARG A 53 2.39 11.43 0.14
N LEU A 54 1.71 10.28 0.10
CA LEU A 54 1.36 9.59 -1.15
C LEU A 54 0.28 10.35 -1.92
N ALA A 55 -0.75 10.84 -1.23
CA ALA A 55 -1.80 11.69 -1.81
C ALA A 55 -1.21 12.93 -2.47
N ASN A 56 -0.31 13.65 -1.77
CA ASN A 56 0.38 14.80 -2.33
C ASN A 56 1.21 14.42 -3.57
N ALA A 57 1.90 13.28 -3.55
CA ALA A 57 2.71 12.84 -4.69
C ALA A 57 1.85 12.49 -5.92
N LEU A 58 0.61 12.04 -5.70
CA LEU A 58 -0.35 11.67 -6.75
C LEU A 58 -1.35 12.78 -7.09
N GLY A 59 -1.25 13.96 -6.46
CA GLY A 59 -2.19 15.07 -6.65
C GLY A 59 -3.61 14.78 -6.15
N LEU A 60 -3.74 13.85 -5.20
CA LEU A 60 -5.01 13.44 -4.60
C LEU A 60 -5.35 14.29 -3.37
N ARG A 61 -6.65 14.38 -3.07
CA ARG A 61 -7.07 14.73 -1.70
C ARG A 61 -6.63 13.63 -0.75
N GLU A 62 -6.37 13.99 0.50
CA GLU A 62 -5.99 13.03 1.54
C GLU A 62 -7.02 11.90 1.60
N PHE A 63 -6.54 10.66 1.48
CA PHE A 63 -7.34 9.46 1.59
C PHE A 63 -6.96 8.71 2.86
N GLY A 64 -7.93 8.05 3.46
CA GLY A 64 -7.73 7.28 4.70
C GLY A 64 -7.11 5.91 4.44
N ASN A 65 -7.50 4.95 5.26
CA ASN A 65 -6.94 3.59 5.28
C ASN A 65 -7.60 2.65 4.26
N VAL A 66 -8.34 3.22 3.31
CA VAL A 66 -9.06 2.49 2.29
C VAL A 66 -8.31 2.67 0.99
N GLU A 67 -8.21 1.59 0.24
CA GLU A 67 -7.68 1.64 -1.12
C GLU A 67 -8.48 2.63 -1.97
N VAL A 68 -7.77 3.47 -2.71
CA VAL A 68 -8.36 4.42 -3.64
C VAL A 68 -7.87 4.12 -5.04
N GLN A 69 -8.83 3.88 -5.94
CA GLN A 69 -8.55 3.80 -7.36
C GLN A 69 -8.30 5.21 -7.93
N ILE A 70 -7.17 5.37 -8.60
CA ILE A 70 -6.76 6.63 -9.21
C ILE A 70 -7.41 6.73 -10.58
N ILE A 71 -8.41 7.60 -10.68
CA ILE A 71 -9.18 7.81 -11.89
C ILE A 71 -8.39 8.63 -12.93
N SER A 72 -8.68 8.33 -14.21
CA SER A 72 -8.00 8.90 -15.39
C SER A 72 -8.08 10.44 -15.49
N GLU A 73 -9.03 11.05 -14.77
CA GLU A 73 -9.23 12.50 -14.73
C GLU A 73 -8.03 13.30 -14.25
N LEU A 74 -7.24 12.73 -13.35
CA LEU A 74 -6.00 13.36 -12.88
C LEU A 74 -4.91 13.44 -13.96
N PHE A 75 -5.05 12.65 -15.02
CA PHE A 75 -4.13 12.62 -16.15
C PHE A 75 -4.63 13.38 -17.39
N LYS A 76 -5.86 13.94 -17.34
CA LYS A 76 -6.42 14.72 -18.46
C LYS A 76 -5.58 15.96 -18.78
N THR A 77 -4.99 16.59 -17.77
CA THR A 77 -4.15 17.79 -17.93
C THR A 77 -2.79 17.50 -18.55
N SER A 78 -2.28 16.28 -18.44
CA SER A 78 -0.96 15.86 -18.94
C SER A 78 -1.02 15.09 -20.26
N ASN A 79 -2.20 15.04 -20.92
CA ASN A 79 -2.46 14.24 -22.13
C ASN A 79 -1.99 12.78 -22.01
N THR A 80 -1.95 12.26 -20.78
CA THR A 80 -1.43 10.94 -20.48
C THR A 80 -2.61 10.00 -20.26
N LYS A 81 -2.62 8.86 -20.95
CA LYS A 81 -3.69 7.87 -20.82
C LYS A 81 -3.18 6.68 -20.01
N LEU A 82 -3.93 6.31 -18.97
CA LEU A 82 -3.71 5.03 -18.29
C LEU A 82 -4.08 3.90 -19.27
N ARG A 83 -3.14 2.97 -19.47
CA ARG A 83 -3.38 1.74 -20.25
C ARG A 83 -3.94 0.64 -19.36
N GLY A 84 -3.43 0.54 -18.13
CA GLY A 84 -3.93 -0.35 -17.08
C GLY A 84 -4.73 0.41 -16.02
N SER A 85 -4.65 -0.05 -14.77
CA SER A 85 -5.26 0.61 -13.61
C SER A 85 -4.20 0.94 -12.55
N LEU A 86 -4.48 1.97 -11.75
CA LEU A 86 -3.64 2.38 -10.64
C LEU A 86 -4.50 2.55 -9.40
N SER A 87 -4.18 1.79 -8.35
CA SER A 87 -4.71 1.95 -7.00
C SER A 87 -3.60 2.41 -6.07
N ALA A 88 -3.98 3.14 -5.02
CA ALA A 88 -3.08 3.52 -3.94
C ALA A 88 -3.72 3.25 -2.58
N ALA A 89 -2.94 2.75 -1.63
CA ALA A 89 -3.39 2.58 -0.26
C ALA A 89 -2.26 2.85 0.74
N MET A 90 -2.64 3.35 1.92
CA MET A 90 -1.76 3.40 3.08
C MET A 90 -2.01 2.18 3.95
N ILE A 91 -0.93 1.56 4.43
CA ILE A 91 -1.00 0.49 5.42
C ILE A 91 -1.38 1.09 6.76
N ASP A 92 -2.59 0.80 7.22
CA ASP A 92 -3.00 1.07 8.60
C ASP A 92 -2.49 -0.04 9.51
N THR A 93 -1.45 0.24 10.28
CA THR A 93 -0.86 -0.72 11.20
C THR A 93 -1.88 -1.29 12.18
N LYS A 94 -2.75 -0.45 12.76
CA LYS A 94 -3.68 -0.87 13.81
C LYS A 94 -4.79 -1.74 13.24
N ALA A 95 -5.41 -1.31 12.14
CA ALA A 95 -6.44 -2.12 11.48
C ALA A 95 -5.87 -3.44 10.95
N SER A 96 -4.59 -3.45 10.54
CA SER A 96 -3.92 -4.67 10.09
C SER A 96 -3.63 -5.65 11.24
N TRP A 97 -3.28 -5.15 12.43
CA TRP A 97 -3.20 -5.97 13.63
C TRP A 97 -4.56 -6.58 13.98
N ASP A 98 -5.63 -5.78 13.96
CA ASP A 98 -6.99 -6.25 14.26
C ASP A 98 -7.47 -7.31 13.27
N ASP A 99 -7.17 -7.13 11.98
CA ASP A 99 -7.44 -8.10 10.94
C ASP A 99 -6.67 -9.40 11.15
N LEU A 100 -5.39 -9.34 11.52
CA LEU A 100 -4.58 -10.51 11.84
C LEU A 100 -5.16 -11.30 13.02
N ILE A 101 -5.53 -10.62 14.11
CA ILE A 101 -6.22 -11.25 15.24
C ILE A 101 -7.54 -11.89 14.77
N SER A 102 -8.30 -11.19 13.94
CA SER A 102 -9.59 -11.68 13.44
C SER A 102 -9.47 -12.94 12.60
N ARG A 103 -8.38 -13.08 11.82
CA ARG A 103 -8.14 -14.26 10.96
C ARG A 103 -7.61 -15.48 11.72
N HIS A 104 -6.84 -15.27 12.78
CA HIS A 104 -6.08 -16.35 13.43
C HIS A 104 -6.66 -16.80 14.77
N THR A 105 -7.58 -16.03 15.34
CA THR A 105 -8.28 -16.46 16.56
C THR A 105 -9.23 -17.62 16.25
N PRO A 106 -9.33 -18.60 17.16
CA PRO A 106 -10.11 -19.82 16.92
C PRO A 106 -11.62 -19.56 16.89
N ASP A 107 -12.08 -18.52 17.59
CA ASP A 107 -13.49 -18.19 17.74
C ASP A 107 -13.71 -16.69 18.02
N GLU A 108 -14.96 -16.26 17.86
CA GLU A 108 -15.37 -14.87 18.04
C GLU A 108 -15.25 -14.36 19.49
N ALA A 109 -15.44 -15.22 20.49
CA ALA A 109 -15.30 -14.81 21.89
C ALA A 109 -13.84 -14.49 22.22
N THR A 110 -12.90 -15.34 21.78
CA THR A 110 -11.46 -15.12 21.88
C THR A 110 -11.05 -13.85 21.13
N ARG A 111 -11.52 -13.68 19.88
CA ARG A 111 -11.28 -12.47 19.08
C ARG A 111 -11.70 -11.21 19.84
N ASN A 112 -12.94 -11.16 20.31
CA ASN A 112 -13.49 -10.00 20.99
C ASN A 112 -12.75 -9.73 22.31
N SER A 113 -12.38 -10.78 23.05
CA SER A 113 -11.57 -10.65 24.28
C SER A 113 -10.21 -10.01 24.00
N VAL A 114 -9.54 -10.37 22.91
CA VAL A 114 -8.24 -9.77 22.52
C VAL A 114 -8.43 -8.32 22.07
N LEU A 115 -9.38 -8.06 21.17
CA LEU A 115 -9.61 -6.73 20.60
C LEU A 115 -10.08 -5.70 21.66
N GLN A 116 -10.79 -6.14 22.70
CA GLN A 116 -11.22 -5.28 23.80
C GLN A 116 -10.15 -5.06 24.87
N ASN A 117 -9.09 -5.88 24.89
CA ASN A 117 -8.03 -5.82 25.89
C ASN A 117 -7.23 -4.50 25.78
N SER A 118 -7.10 -3.79 26.90
CA SER A 118 -6.39 -2.52 26.97
C SER A 118 -4.89 -2.64 26.71
N LEU A 119 -4.24 -3.74 27.11
CA LEU A 119 -2.84 -4.01 26.80
C LEU A 119 -2.63 -4.17 25.30
N TYR A 120 -3.50 -4.94 24.63
CA TYR A 120 -3.46 -5.12 23.17
C TYR A 120 -3.58 -3.78 22.43
N LYS A 121 -4.56 -2.95 22.78
CA LYS A 121 -4.77 -1.63 22.17
C LYS A 121 -3.53 -0.73 22.33
N ASN A 122 -3.01 -0.62 23.55
CA ASN A 122 -1.85 0.23 23.82
C ASN A 122 -0.58 -0.26 23.11
N LEU A 123 -0.36 -1.57 23.02
CA LEU A 123 0.78 -2.12 22.30
C LEU A 123 0.65 -1.86 20.80
N THR A 124 -0.48 -2.22 20.19
CA THR A 124 -0.67 -2.11 18.73
C THR A 124 -0.73 -0.69 18.20
N GLU A 125 -1.08 0.30 19.05
CA GLU A 125 -1.08 1.72 18.68
C GLU A 125 0.29 2.40 18.79
N ARG A 126 1.18 1.90 19.65
CA ARG A 126 2.43 2.61 20.04
C ARG A 126 3.71 1.86 19.70
N PHE A 127 3.62 0.58 19.34
CA PHE A 127 4.79 -0.27 19.15
C PHE A 127 5.41 -0.09 17.76
N VAL A 128 6.29 0.91 17.62
CA VAL A 128 6.92 1.33 16.37
C VAL A 128 7.62 0.20 15.60
N HIS A 129 8.23 -0.77 16.30
CA HIS A 129 8.95 -1.88 15.66
C HIS A 129 8.04 -3.00 15.14
N SER A 130 6.72 -2.96 15.41
CA SER A 130 5.77 -3.92 14.85
C SER A 130 5.37 -3.60 13.40
N HIS A 131 5.68 -2.39 12.94
CA HIS A 131 5.22 -1.88 11.65
C HIS A 131 5.82 -2.68 10.48
N ASP A 132 7.07 -3.14 10.61
CA ASP A 132 7.75 -3.89 9.56
C ASP A 132 7.07 -5.25 9.31
N TYR A 133 6.70 -5.96 10.37
CA TYR A 133 5.99 -7.25 10.25
C TYR A 133 4.64 -7.07 9.57
N ILE A 134 3.85 -6.10 10.04
CA ILE A 134 2.53 -5.81 9.48
C ILE A 134 2.61 -5.32 8.04
N ALA A 135 3.62 -4.52 7.70
CA ALA A 135 3.83 -4.07 6.34
C ALA A 135 4.08 -5.25 5.39
N VAL A 136 4.93 -6.20 5.81
CA VAL A 136 5.21 -7.42 5.05
C VAL A 136 3.96 -8.32 4.96
N GLU A 137 3.18 -8.47 6.03
CA GLU A 137 1.92 -9.22 6.01
C GLU A 137 0.91 -8.62 5.01
N ARG A 138 0.73 -7.30 5.01
CA ARG A 138 -0.15 -6.63 4.03
C ARG A 138 0.36 -6.74 2.62
N LEU A 139 1.67 -6.68 2.43
CA LEU A 139 2.30 -6.88 1.13
C LEU A 139 2.05 -8.30 0.62
N TYR A 140 2.21 -9.29 1.49
CA TYR A 140 1.91 -10.69 1.20
C TYR A 140 0.44 -10.90 0.83
N GLN A 141 -0.49 -10.28 1.56
CA GLN A 141 -1.93 -10.33 1.22
C GLN A 141 -2.23 -9.72 -0.15
N ALA A 142 -1.71 -8.53 -0.42
CA ALA A 142 -1.91 -7.88 -1.71
C ALA A 142 -1.37 -8.74 -2.85
N HIS A 143 -0.15 -9.27 -2.70
CA HIS A 143 0.47 -10.12 -3.71
C HIS A 143 -0.26 -11.47 -3.90
N SER A 144 -0.60 -12.15 -2.81
CA SER A 144 -1.27 -13.46 -2.85
C SER A 144 -2.73 -13.40 -3.30
N SER A 145 -3.38 -12.24 -3.20
CA SER A 145 -4.76 -12.05 -3.65
C SER A 145 -4.97 -12.23 -5.16
N GLY A 146 -3.92 -12.01 -5.97
CA GLY A 146 -4.02 -11.97 -7.44
C GLY A 146 -4.84 -10.79 -7.99
N ALA A 147 -5.23 -9.84 -7.14
CA ALA A 147 -5.97 -8.64 -7.54
C ALA A 147 -5.08 -7.65 -8.33
N TYR A 148 -3.77 -7.73 -8.15
CA TYR A 148 -2.77 -6.86 -8.76
C TYR A 148 -1.68 -7.67 -9.45
N ASP A 149 -1.16 -7.11 -10.54
CA ASP A 149 -0.07 -7.68 -11.31
C ASP A 149 1.29 -7.07 -10.89
N LEU A 150 1.26 -5.88 -10.27
CA LEU A 150 2.41 -5.13 -9.76
C LEU A 150 2.12 -4.33 -8.48
#